data_AF-A0A6C0L7W1-F1
#
_entry.id   AF-A0A6C0L7W1-F1
#
_cell.length_a   1.000
_cell.length_b   1.000
_cell.length_c   1.000
_cell.angle_alpha   90.00
_cell.angle_beta   90.00
_cell.angle_gamma   90.00
#
_symmetry.space_group_name_H-M   'P 1'
#
loop_
_entity.id
_entity.type
_entity.pdbx_description
1 polymer ?
#
loop_
_entity_poly.entity_id
_entity_poly.type
_entity_poly.pdbx_seq_one_letter_code
_entity_poly.pdbx_strand_id
1 'polypeptide(L)'
;MECFVYCLATIDEPVKTYVGATTNVDKRLAQHNGLLSGGARATSARPAAWYRICYVKGFTIWTTALSFEWHWKHYSRRLDVRNPLERRKRALDLTMEWAEKKGLTGLEIVYSE
;
A
#
# COMPACT_ATOMS: atom_id res chain seq x y z
N MET A 1 2.68 10.75 15.97
CA MET A 1 3.10 10.81 14.56
C MET A 1 2.24 9.81 13.80
N GLU A 2 1.45 10.27 12.85
CA GLU A 2 0.58 9.39 12.06
C GLU A 2 1.40 8.56 11.07
N CYS A 3 0.99 7.31 10.87
CA CYS A 3 1.58 6.38 9.93
C CYS A 3 0.52 5.94 8.93
N PHE A 4 0.97 5.57 7.73
CA PHE A 4 0.09 5.21 6.62
C PHE A 4 0.55 3.90 6.01
N VAL A 5 -0.41 3.07 5.58
CA VAL A 5 -0.15 1.91 4.72
C VAL A 5 -0.72 2.21 3.34
N TYR A 6 0.10 2.15 2.28
CA TYR A 6 -0.28 2.59 0.94
C TYR A 6 -0.18 1.47 -0.08
N CYS A 7 -0.92 1.62 -1.18
CA CYS A 7 -0.80 0.82 -2.38
C CYS A 7 -0.46 1.71 -3.59
N LEU A 8 0.58 1.32 -4.33
CA LEU A 8 0.98 1.92 -5.60
C LEU A 8 0.73 0.94 -6.74
N ALA A 9 0.60 1.48 -7.94
CA ALA A 9 0.61 0.72 -9.18
C ALA A 9 1.44 1.40 -10.24
N THR A 10 1.87 0.63 -11.25
CA THR A 10 2.52 1.18 -12.43
C THR A 10 1.51 1.52 -13.51
N ILE A 11 1.76 2.59 -14.27
CA ILE A 11 0.96 2.97 -15.45
C ILE A 11 1.22 2.05 -16.66
N ASP A 12 2.37 1.39 -16.71
CA ASP A 12 2.79 0.54 -17.82
C ASP A 12 2.37 -0.92 -17.64
N GLU A 13 2.19 -1.60 -18.77
CA GLU A 13 1.96 -3.05 -18.81
C GLU A 13 3.29 -3.84 -18.86
N PRO A 14 3.39 -4.99 -18.16
CA PRO A 14 2.38 -5.54 -17.25
C PRO A 14 2.26 -4.71 -15.96
N VAL A 15 1.02 -4.40 -15.54
CA VAL A 15 0.77 -3.64 -14.30
C VAL A 15 1.42 -4.32 -13.10
N LYS A 16 2.27 -3.58 -12.39
CA LYS A 16 2.87 -3.99 -11.12
C LYS A 16 2.22 -3.24 -9.98
N THR A 17 2.18 -3.87 -8.80
CA THR A 17 1.64 -3.25 -7.59
C THR A 17 2.66 -3.33 -6.46
N TYR A 18 2.64 -2.33 -5.58
CA TYR A 18 3.48 -2.27 -4.40
C TYR A 18 2.65 -1.86 -3.19
N VAL A 19 2.82 -2.56 -2.07
CA VAL A 19 2.20 -2.21 -0.78
C VAL A 19 3.32 -1.96 0.22
N GLY A 20 3.21 -0.88 0.99
CA GLY A 20 4.20 -0.51 2.00
C GLY A 20 3.67 0.42 3.07
N ALA A 21 4.47 0.67 4.11
CA ALA A 21 4.19 1.65 5.15
C ALA A 21 5.12 2.88 5.08
N THR A 22 4.63 4.04 5.51
CA THR A 22 5.37 5.32 5.57
C THR A 22 4.74 6.29 6.56
N THR A 23 5.46 7.33 6.98
CA THR A 23 4.92 8.49 7.71
C THR A 23 4.63 9.67 6.79
N ASN A 24 4.99 9.57 5.50
CA ASN A 24 4.70 10.58 4.49
C ASN A 24 4.50 9.89 3.12
N VAL A 25 3.27 9.92 2.62
CA VAL A 25 2.86 9.22 1.40
C VAL A 25 3.37 9.88 0.12
N ASP A 26 3.46 11.21 0.09
CA ASP A 26 3.91 11.96 -1.10
C ASP A 26 5.43 11.86 -1.26
N LYS A 27 6.17 12.04 -0.16
CA LYS A 27 7.62 11.82 -0.14
C LYS A 27 7.95 10.40 -0.60
N ARG A 28 7.22 9.40 -0.11
CA ARG A 28 7.46 8.00 -0.48
C ARG A 28 7.16 7.72 -1.95
N LEU A 29 6.09 8.31 -2.50
CA LEU A 29 5.80 8.22 -3.94
C LEU A 29 6.94 8.83 -4.78
N ALA A 30 7.43 10.02 -4.40
CA ALA A 30 8.56 10.66 -5.07
C ALA A 30 9.83 9.80 -5.02
N GLN A 31 10.09 9.10 -3.91
CA GLN A 31 11.18 8.14 -3.80
C GLN A 31 11.02 6.93 -4.72
N HIS A 32 9.81 6.37 -4.82
CA HIS A 32 9.53 5.27 -5.75
C HIS A 32 9.69 5.68 -7.22
N ASN A 33 9.33 6.92 -7.55
CA ASN A 33 9.49 7.50 -8.87
C ASN A 33 10.91 7.99 -9.18
N GLY A 34 11.86 7.88 -8.24
CA GLY A 34 13.25 8.30 -8.44
C GLY A 34 13.47 9.81 -8.39
N LEU A 35 12.45 10.59 -8.01
CA LEU A 35 12.56 12.05 -7.81
C LEU A 35 13.34 12.38 -6.51
N LEU A 36 13.34 11.46 -5.55
CA LEU A 36 14.09 11.56 -4.30
C LEU A 36 14.88 10.26 -4.05
N SER A 37 16.00 10.37 -3.33
CA SER A 37 16.78 9.21 -2.90
C SER A 37 16.07 8.41 -1.79
N GLY A 38 16.42 7.12 -1.65
CA GLY A 38 15.87 6.23 -0.64
C GLY A 38 14.63 5.44 -1.05
N GLY A 39 14.35 5.32 -2.36
CA GLY A 39 13.32 4.42 -2.88
C GLY A 39 13.65 2.94 -2.67
N ALA A 40 12.61 2.09 -2.61
CA ALA A 40 12.81 0.65 -2.49
C ALA A 40 13.49 0.08 -3.75
N ARG A 41 14.46 -0.83 -3.57
CA ARG A 41 15.16 -1.49 -4.70
C ARG A 41 14.21 -2.19 -5.67
N ALA A 42 13.07 -2.69 -5.19
CA ALA A 42 12.07 -3.35 -6.03
C ALA A 42 11.36 -2.38 -7.01
N THR A 43 11.39 -1.07 -6.75
CA THR A 43 10.70 -0.06 -7.56
C THR A 43 11.64 0.78 -8.41
N SER A 44 12.95 0.72 -8.16
CA SER A 44 13.96 1.47 -8.92
C SER A 44 14.07 1.06 -10.39
N ALA A 45 13.53 -0.10 -10.78
CA ALA A 45 13.52 -0.58 -12.16
C ALA A 45 12.49 0.15 -13.06
N ARG A 46 11.57 0.93 -12.48
CA ARG A 46 10.52 1.67 -13.20
C ARG A 46 10.40 3.09 -12.64
N PRO A 47 11.41 3.96 -12.81
CA PRO A 47 11.31 5.35 -12.39
C PRO A 47 10.15 6.04 -13.11
N ALA A 48 9.51 7.01 -12.44
CA ALA A 48 8.36 7.79 -12.92
C ALA A 48 7.08 7.02 -13.35
N ALA A 49 7.03 5.70 -13.21
CA ALA A 49 5.87 4.91 -13.63
C ALA A 49 4.83 4.69 -12.52
N TRP A 50 5.17 5.01 -11.26
CA TRP A 50 4.31 4.71 -10.11
C TRP A 50 3.32 5.82 -9.85
N TYR A 51 2.07 5.43 -9.61
CA TYR A 51 1.02 6.28 -9.06
C TYR A 51 0.41 5.62 -7.83
N ARG A 52 -0.14 6.42 -6.93
CA ARG A 52 -0.78 5.94 -5.71
C ARG A 52 -2.23 5.59 -6.01
N ILE A 53 -2.64 4.37 -5.63
CA ILE A 53 -4.05 3.95 -5.72
C ILE A 53 -4.81 4.48 -4.51
N CYS A 54 -4.29 4.15 -3.33
CA CYS A 54 -4.87 4.55 -2.05
C CYS A 54 -3.83 4.45 -0.94
N TYR A 55 -4.20 4.99 0.21
CA TYR A 55 -3.55 4.71 1.48
C TYR A 55 -4.57 4.62 2.60
N VAL A 56 -4.20 3.92 3.67
CA VAL A 56 -4.99 3.80 4.89
C VAL A 56 -4.35 4.69 5.95
N LYS A 57 -5.12 5.61 6.53
CA LYS A 57 -4.72 6.51 7.62
C LYS A 57 -5.30 6.05 8.96
N GLY A 58 -4.96 6.75 10.06
CA GLY A 58 -5.44 6.43 11.40
C GLY A 58 -4.50 5.52 12.22
N PHE A 59 -3.34 5.13 11.69
CA PHE A 59 -2.35 4.38 12.48
C PHE A 59 -1.54 5.34 13.36
N THR A 60 -1.64 5.18 14.67
CA THR A 60 -0.83 5.90 15.67
C THR A 60 0.43 5.14 16.08
N ILE A 61 0.48 3.83 15.79
CA ILE A 61 1.56 2.92 16.17
C ILE A 61 2.15 2.29 14.91
N TRP A 62 3.47 2.43 14.73
CA TRP A 62 4.19 1.92 13.56
C TRP A 62 4.09 0.40 13.42
N THR A 63 4.19 -0.35 14.52
CA THR A 63 4.08 -1.82 14.51
C THR A 63 2.70 -2.29 14.05
N THR A 64 1.63 -1.55 14.38
CA THR A 64 0.28 -1.81 13.88
C THR A 64 0.19 -1.59 12.37
N ALA A 65 0.77 -0.51 11.86
CA ALA A 65 0.84 -0.25 10.41
C ALA A 65 1.61 -1.36 9.67
N LEU A 66 2.74 -1.81 10.21
CA LEU A 66 3.51 -2.92 9.64
C LEU A 66 2.73 -4.25 9.67
N SER A 67 1.98 -4.51 10.75
CA SER A 67 1.11 -5.70 10.84
C SER A 67 0.01 -5.66 9.79
N PHE A 68 -0.63 -4.51 9.58
CA PHE A 68 -1.62 -4.31 8.53
C PHE A 68 -1.01 -4.51 7.14
N GLU A 69 0.15 -3.91 6.86
CA GLU A 69 0.90 -4.09 5.59
C GLU A 69 1.17 -5.57 5.30
N TRP A 70 1.60 -6.32 6.33
CA TRP A 70 1.86 -7.75 6.21
C TRP A 70 0.59 -8.54 5.87
N HIS A 71 -0.53 -8.27 6.57
CA HIS A 71 -1.80 -8.95 6.31
C HIS A 71 -2.33 -8.66 4.91
N TRP A 72 -2.21 -7.40 4.45
CA TRP A 72 -2.59 -7.04 3.08
C TRP A 72 -1.77 -7.80 2.05
N LYS A 73 -0.46 -7.92 2.23
CA LYS A 73 0.41 -8.75 1.37
C LYS A 73 0.07 -10.24 1.47
N HIS A 74 -0.24 -10.73 2.66
CA HIS A 74 -0.58 -12.12 2.92
C HIS A 74 -1.89 -12.52 2.23
N TYR A 75 -2.97 -11.75 2.41
CA TYR A 75 -4.25 -12.01 1.74
C TYR A 75 -4.12 -11.87 0.23
N SER A 76 -3.36 -10.89 -0.26
CA SER A 76 -3.10 -10.74 -1.71
C SER A 76 -2.50 -12.02 -2.33
N ARG A 77 -1.61 -12.73 -1.62
CA ARG A 77 -0.99 -13.97 -2.12
C ARG A 77 -1.93 -15.18 -2.15
N ARG A 78 -3.04 -15.13 -1.41
CA ARG A 78 -3.98 -16.25 -1.26
C ARG A 78 -5.17 -16.17 -2.22
N LEU A 79 -5.36 -15.02 -2.85
CA LEU A 79 -6.44 -14.79 -3.81
C LEU A 79 -6.01 -15.26 -5.20
N ASP A 80 -6.83 -16.13 -5.80
CA ASP A 80 -6.71 -16.52 -7.21
C ASP A 80 -7.37 -15.48 -8.12
N VAL A 81 -6.70 -14.32 -8.23
CA VAL A 81 -7.14 -13.20 -9.09
C VAL A 81 -5.98 -12.81 -9.99
N ARG A 82 -6.18 -12.94 -11.32
CA ARG A 82 -5.15 -12.61 -12.33
C ARG A 82 -4.80 -11.13 -12.36
N ASN A 83 -5.79 -10.25 -12.30
CA ASN A 83 -5.57 -8.80 -12.35
C ASN A 83 -4.89 -8.33 -11.04
N PRO A 84 -3.67 -7.75 -11.10
CA PRO A 84 -2.95 -7.35 -9.89
C PRO A 84 -3.65 -6.30 -9.05
N LEU A 85 -4.35 -5.33 -9.66
CA LEU A 85 -5.06 -4.25 -8.96
C LEU A 85 -6.28 -4.79 -8.23
N GLU A 86 -7.10 -5.58 -8.94
CA GLU A 86 -8.29 -6.21 -8.35
C GLU A 86 -7.92 -7.12 -7.18
N ARG A 87 -6.80 -7.85 -7.31
CA ARG A 87 -6.26 -8.66 -6.22
C ARG A 87 -5.87 -7.82 -5.00
N ARG A 88 -5.26 -6.65 -5.19
CA ARG A 88 -4.92 -5.74 -4.08
C ARG A 88 -6.16 -5.13 -3.45
N LYS A 89 -7.18 -4.78 -4.25
CA LYS A 89 -8.45 -4.23 -3.77
C LYS A 89 -9.19 -5.23 -2.87
N ARG A 90 -9.44 -6.45 -3.35
CA ARG A 90 -10.07 -7.51 -2.54
C ARG A 90 -9.27 -7.86 -1.28
N ALA A 91 -7.94 -7.87 -1.39
CA ALA A 91 -7.09 -8.11 -0.23
C ALA A 91 -7.13 -6.96 0.79
N LEU A 92 -7.35 -5.72 0.35
CA LEU A 92 -7.55 -4.58 1.25
C LEU A 92 -8.85 -4.76 2.05
N ASP A 93 -9.94 -5.12 1.38
CA ASP A 93 -11.24 -5.37 2.04
C ASP A 93 -11.10 -6.44 3.15
N LEU A 94 -10.46 -7.58 2.83
CA LEU A 94 -10.15 -8.63 3.81
C LEU A 94 -9.26 -8.15 4.96
N THR A 95 -8.34 -7.22 4.68
CA THR A 95 -7.46 -6.65 5.71
C THR A 95 -8.20 -5.68 6.61
N MET A 96 -9.13 -4.89 6.08
CA MET A 96 -10.00 -4.02 6.86
C MET A 96 -10.90 -4.84 7.79
N GLU A 97 -11.51 -5.92 7.30
CA GLU A 97 -12.29 -6.85 8.14
C GLU A 97 -11.44 -7.48 9.25
N TRP A 98 -10.20 -7.88 8.93
CA TRP A 98 -9.28 -8.40 9.92
C TRP A 98 -8.93 -7.35 10.99
N ALA A 99 -8.69 -6.10 10.56
CA ALA A 99 -8.36 -5.01 11.45
C ALA A 99 -9.51 -4.70 12.42
N GLU A 100 -10.75 -4.67 11.90
CA GLU A 100 -11.97 -4.52 12.70
C GLU A 100 -12.11 -5.66 13.73
N LYS A 101 -11.94 -6.92 13.30
CA LYS A 101 -11.97 -8.09 14.21
C LYS A 101 -10.88 -8.04 15.30
N LYS A 102 -9.80 -7.30 15.07
CA LYS A 102 -8.74 -7.05 16.05
C LYS A 102 -8.98 -5.82 16.94
N GLY A 103 -10.10 -5.12 16.75
CA GLY A 103 -10.42 -3.90 17.48
C GLY A 103 -9.59 -2.69 17.05
N LEU A 104 -8.99 -2.72 15.85
CA LEU A 104 -8.34 -1.55 15.28
C LEU A 104 -9.43 -0.60 14.76
N THR A 105 -9.58 0.54 15.43
CA THR A 105 -10.61 1.54 15.12
C THR A 105 -9.99 2.78 14.48
N GLY A 106 -10.82 3.57 13.79
CA GLY A 106 -10.39 4.83 13.17
C GLY A 106 -9.54 4.69 11.91
N LEU A 107 -9.45 3.50 11.33
CA LEU A 107 -8.79 3.29 10.05
C LEU A 107 -9.71 3.71 8.90
N GLU A 108 -9.19 4.53 8.00
CA GLU A 108 -9.93 5.06 6.85
C GLU A 108 -9.10 4.88 5.58
N ILE A 109 -9.74 4.36 4.52
CA ILE A 109 -9.13 4.27 3.19
C ILE A 109 -9.31 5.62 2.49
N VAL A 110 -8.20 6.21 2.07
CA VAL A 110 -8.16 7.40 1.23
C VAL A 110 -7.67 7.01 -0.15
N TYR A 111 -8.55 7.12 -1.14
CA TYR A 111 -8.21 6.94 -2.55
C TYR A 111 -7.53 8.20 -3.09
N SER A 112 -6.56 8.03 -3.99
CA SER A 112 -5.97 9.19 -4.67
C SER A 112 -6.91 9.65 -5.78
N GLU A 113 -7.04 10.96 -5.94
CA GLU A 113 -7.78 11.63 -7.03
C GLU A 113 -7.12 11.41 -8.39
#